data_AF-A0A7S2CS77-F1
#
_entry.id   AF-A0A7S2CS77-F1
#
_cell.length_a   1.000
_cell.length_b   1.000
_cell.length_c   1.000
_cell.angle_alpha   90.00
_cell.angle_beta   90.00
_cell.angle_gamma   90.00
#
_symmetry.space_group_name_H-M   'P 1'
#
loop_
_entity.id
_entity.type
_entity.pdbx_description
1 polymer ?
#
loop_
_entity_poly.entity_id
_entity_poly.type
_entity_poly.pdbx_seq_one_letter_code
_entity_poly.pdbx_strand_id
1 'polypeptide(L)'
;PGQGSQYVKMMTSVQDIPKVKEYLAKAKDILGWDVLELCIQGPESKLEETKYCQPCMFIAGMAGIEKLRGEKKDAAERFMVTAGLSLGEYTALCAAGVFSFEDGLKL
;
A
#
# COMPACT_ATOMS: atom_id res chain seq x y z
N PRO A 1 3.13 7.67 4.11
CA PRO A 1 3.13 9.02 3.47
C PRO A 1 2.02 9.04 2.39
N GLY A 2 1.56 10.23 1.99
CA GLY A 2 0.56 10.38 0.93
C GLY A 2 1.16 10.43 -0.48
N GLN A 3 0.34 10.86 -1.44
CA GLN A 3 0.76 11.16 -2.82
C GLN A 3 1.93 12.15 -2.86
N GLY A 4 2.80 12.01 -3.86
CA GLY A 4 4.04 12.77 -4.06
C GLY A 4 5.32 12.03 -3.64
N SER A 5 5.19 10.82 -3.07
CA SER A 5 6.33 9.97 -2.68
C SER A 5 6.41 8.65 -3.45
N GLN A 6 5.54 8.47 -4.46
CA GLN A 6 5.57 7.35 -5.38
C GLN A 6 6.81 7.41 -6.29
N TYR A 7 7.36 6.25 -6.63
CA TYR A 7 8.43 6.13 -7.62
C TYR A 7 8.44 4.71 -8.22
N VAL A 8 8.94 4.58 -9.44
CA VAL A 8 9.08 3.27 -10.10
C VAL A 8 10.07 2.41 -9.33
N LYS A 9 9.75 1.13 -9.12
CA LYS A 9 10.43 0.13 -8.27
C LYS A 9 10.13 0.23 -6.77
N MET A 10 9.24 1.11 -6.31
CA MET A 10 8.95 1.27 -4.86
C MET A 10 8.48 -0.02 -4.16
N MET A 11 7.91 -0.98 -4.90
CA MET A 11 7.41 -2.26 -4.36
C MET A 11 8.43 -3.41 -4.38
N THR A 12 9.62 -3.22 -4.97
CA THR A 12 10.57 -4.31 -5.28
C THR A 12 10.99 -5.10 -4.04
N SER A 13 11.19 -4.43 -2.90
CA SER A 13 11.67 -5.06 -1.67
C SER A 13 10.58 -5.76 -0.85
N VAL A 14 9.30 -5.60 -1.22
CA VAL A 14 8.14 -6.08 -0.45
C VAL A 14 7.21 -6.99 -1.25
N GLN A 15 7.32 -7.01 -2.58
CA GLN A 15 6.46 -7.80 -3.47
C GLN A 15 6.42 -9.30 -3.14
N ASP A 16 7.49 -9.84 -2.54
CA ASP A 16 7.60 -11.26 -2.24
C ASP A 16 7.00 -11.67 -0.89
N ILE A 17 6.60 -10.71 -0.06
CA ILE A 17 5.96 -10.97 1.23
C ILE A 17 4.59 -11.63 0.96
N PRO A 18 4.27 -12.79 1.57
CA PRO A 18 3.03 -13.52 1.30
C PRO A 18 1.77 -12.66 1.42
N LYS A 19 1.69 -11.83 2.46
CA LYS A 19 0.55 -10.93 2.67
C LYS A 19 0.45 -9.82 1.63
N VAL A 20 1.59 -9.36 1.10
CA VAL A 20 1.62 -8.37 0.02
C VAL A 20 1.13 -8.99 -1.28
N LYS A 21 1.47 -10.26 -1.57
CA LYS A 21 0.90 -11.00 -2.72
C LYS A 21 -0.61 -11.12 -2.63
N GLU A 22 -1.15 -11.38 -1.44
CA GLU A 22 -2.60 -11.38 -1.21
C GLU A 22 -3.24 -10.01 -1.49
N TYR A 23 -2.65 -8.92 -0.99
CA TYR A 23 -3.13 -7.56 -1.26
C TYR A 23 -3.11 -7.23 -2.75
N LEU A 24 -2.03 -7.59 -3.46
CA LEU A 24 -1.91 -7.34 -4.89
C LEU A 24 -2.92 -8.15 -5.71
N ALA A 25 -3.18 -9.41 -5.33
CA ALA A 25 -4.21 -10.23 -5.97
C ALA A 25 -5.61 -9.60 -5.79
N LYS A 26 -5.97 -9.24 -4.55
CA LYS A 26 -7.24 -8.56 -4.25
C LYS A 26 -7.36 -7.22 -4.96
N ALA A 27 -6.28 -6.45 -5.00
CA ALA A 27 -6.25 -5.17 -5.70
C ALA A 27 -6.49 -5.34 -7.20
N LYS A 28 -5.90 -6.37 -7.82
CA LYS A 28 -6.15 -6.70 -9.24
C LYS A 28 -7.62 -7.02 -9.49
N ASP A 29 -8.25 -7.77 -8.61
CA ASP A 29 -9.68 -8.11 -8.72
C ASP A 29 -10.58 -6.87 -8.55
N ILE A 30 -10.25 -5.96 -7.62
CA ILE A 30 -11.04 -4.76 -7.32
C ILE A 30 -10.84 -3.68 -8.40
N LEU A 31 -9.60 -3.43 -8.82
CA LEU A 31 -9.24 -2.32 -9.69
C LEU A 31 -9.27 -2.69 -11.17
N GLY A 32 -9.15 -3.97 -11.51
CA GLY A 32 -9.14 -4.46 -12.89
C GLY A 32 -7.81 -4.27 -13.63
N TRP A 33 -6.72 -3.93 -12.93
CA TRP A 33 -5.38 -3.79 -13.51
C TRP A 33 -4.28 -4.22 -12.54
N ASP A 34 -3.08 -4.47 -13.07
CA ASP A 34 -1.95 -4.97 -12.28
C ASP A 34 -1.19 -3.82 -11.60
N VAL A 35 -1.42 -3.68 -10.29
CA VAL A 35 -0.78 -2.64 -9.48
C VAL A 35 0.73 -2.83 -9.40
N LEU A 36 1.17 -4.08 -9.29
CA LEU A 36 2.59 -4.39 -9.14
C LEU A 36 3.36 -4.03 -10.41
N GLU A 37 2.79 -4.37 -11.57
CA GLU A 37 3.36 -4.04 -12.87
C GLU A 37 3.62 -2.53 -13.00
N LEU A 38 2.60 -1.69 -12.72
CA LEU A 38 2.76 -0.24 -12.77
C LEU A 38 3.80 0.27 -11.76
N CYS A 39 3.79 -0.25 -10.54
CA CYS A 39 4.73 0.17 -9.49
C CYS A 39 6.18 -0.21 -9.78
N ILE A 40 6.43 -1.28 -10.54
CA ILE A 40 7.80 -1.78 -10.83
C ILE A 40 8.32 -1.32 -12.18
N GLN A 41 7.45 -1.28 -13.19
CA GLN A 41 7.83 -1.02 -14.58
C GLN A 41 7.48 0.40 -15.03
N GLY A 42 6.49 1.04 -14.41
CA GLY A 42 6.00 2.36 -14.81
C GLY A 42 5.10 2.31 -16.05
N PRO A 43 5.06 3.37 -16.89
CA PRO A 43 5.89 4.56 -16.82
C PRO A 43 5.56 5.46 -15.63
N GLU A 44 6.53 6.28 -15.22
CA GLU A 44 6.38 7.23 -14.10
C GLU A 44 5.19 8.18 -14.30
N SER A 45 5.00 8.70 -15.51
CA SER A 45 3.88 9.59 -15.84
C SER A 45 2.51 8.97 -15.56
N LYS A 46 2.34 7.66 -15.78
CA LYS A 46 1.10 6.95 -15.46
C LYS A 46 0.97 6.71 -13.96
N LEU A 47 2.08 6.43 -13.27
CA LEU A 47 2.11 6.29 -11.81
C LEU A 47 1.79 7.61 -11.09
N GLU A 48 2.08 8.76 -11.71
CA GLU A 48 1.78 10.10 -11.19
C GLU A 48 0.31 10.51 -11.34
N GLU A 49 -0.44 9.92 -12.28
CA GLU A 49 -1.87 10.18 -12.41
C GLU A 49 -2.59 9.77 -11.12
N THR A 50 -3.30 10.70 -10.48
CA THR A 50 -3.94 10.53 -9.17
C THR A 50 -4.74 9.23 -9.04
N LYS A 51 -5.51 8.85 -10.08
CA LYS A 51 -6.32 7.62 -10.10
C LYS A 51 -5.52 6.32 -9.97
N TYR A 52 -4.24 6.33 -10.36
CA TYR A 52 -3.32 5.20 -10.20
C TYR A 52 -2.41 5.41 -8.99
N CYS A 53 -1.92 6.64 -8.79
CA CYS A 53 -1.03 6.98 -7.69
C CYS A 53 -1.64 6.62 -6.33
N GLN A 54 -2.90 6.98 -6.10
CA GLN A 54 -3.52 6.78 -4.79
C GLN A 54 -3.64 5.29 -4.40
N PRO A 55 -4.22 4.39 -5.23
CA PRO A 55 -4.24 2.97 -4.89
C PRO A 55 -2.83 2.38 -4.77
N CYS A 56 -1.89 2.76 -5.63
CA CYS A 56 -0.49 2.31 -5.52
C CYS A 56 0.13 2.70 -4.19
N MET A 57 -0.07 3.95 -3.74
CA MET A 57 0.48 4.46 -2.49
C MET A 57 -0.17 3.82 -1.26
N PHE A 58 -1.49 3.59 -1.29
CA PHE A 58 -2.19 2.88 -0.22
C PHE A 58 -1.65 1.45 -0.05
N ILE A 59 -1.53 0.71 -1.16
CA ILE A 59 -1.02 -0.67 -1.17
C ILE A 59 0.45 -0.72 -0.72
N ALA A 60 1.27 0.22 -1.19
CA ALA A 60 2.68 0.33 -0.77
C ALA A 60 2.82 0.63 0.72
N GLY A 61 1.95 1.49 1.26
CA GLY A 61 1.88 1.77 2.70
C GLY A 61 1.56 0.51 3.51
N MET A 62 0.53 -0.23 3.11
CA MET A 62 0.18 -1.51 3.76
C MET A 62 1.30 -2.55 3.63
N ALA A 63 1.96 -2.63 2.48
CA ALA A 63 3.11 -3.52 2.30
C ALA A 63 4.30 -3.16 3.23
N GLY A 64 4.52 -1.87 3.48
CA GLY A 64 5.48 -1.41 4.48
C GLY A 64 5.14 -1.87 5.90
N ILE A 65 3.86 -1.89 6.26
CA ILE A 65 3.40 -2.43 7.55
C ILE A 65 3.66 -3.95 7.64
N GLU A 66 3.40 -4.71 6.58
CA GLU A 66 3.68 -6.16 6.58
C GLU A 66 5.18 -6.46 6.65
N LYS A 67 6.02 -5.65 5.98
CA LYS A 67 7.47 -5.75 6.14
C LYS A 67 7.89 -5.52 7.59
N LEU A 68 7.37 -4.46 8.22
CA LEU A 68 7.64 -4.16 9.63
C LEU A 68 7.19 -5.31 10.56
N ARG A 69 6.02 -5.92 10.30
CA ARG A 69 5.54 -7.09 11.06
C ARG A 69 6.49 -8.28 10.94
N GLY A 70 7.03 -8.53 9.74
CA GLY A 70 8.00 -9.60 9.51
C GLY A 70 9.36 -9.36 10.19
N GLU A 71 9.83 -8.11 10.21
CA GLU A 71 11.14 -7.76 10.77
C GLU A 71 11.11 -7.51 12.29
N LYS A 72 10.02 -6.95 12.81
CA LYS A 72 9.88 -6.47 14.19
C LYS A 72 8.46 -6.68 14.71
N LYS A 73 8.04 -7.95 14.82
CA LYS A 73 6.70 -8.35 15.26
C LYS A 73 6.21 -7.59 16.50
N ASP A 74 7.02 -7.54 17.57
CA ASP A 74 6.64 -6.83 18.81
C ASP A 74 6.38 -5.34 18.60
N ALA A 75 7.16 -4.67 17.75
CA ALA A 75 6.95 -3.25 17.46
C ALA A 75 5.68 -3.03 16.62
N ALA A 76 5.41 -3.94 15.70
CA ALA A 76 4.26 -3.89 14.82
C ALA A 76 2.93 -4.28 15.51
N GLU A 77 2.97 -4.97 16.65
CA GLU A 77 1.78 -5.33 17.42
C GLU A 77 1.50 -4.35 18.58
N ARG A 78 2.44 -3.45 18.88
CA ARG A 78 2.36 -2.54 20.05
C ARG A 78 2.23 -1.06 19.69
N PHE A 79 1.98 -0.71 18.43
CA PHE A 79 1.73 0.70 18.11
C PHE A 79 0.40 1.14 18.75
N MET A 80 0.45 2.25 19.51
CA MET A 80 -0.72 2.80 20.20
C MET A 80 -1.44 3.88 19.38
N VAL A 81 -0.73 4.46 18.41
CA VAL A 81 -1.20 5.58 17.59
C VAL A 81 -0.72 5.38 16.16
N THR A 82 -1.61 5.60 15.20
CA THR A 82 -1.29 5.67 13.77
C THR A 82 -1.64 7.05 13.27
N ALA A 83 -0.81 7.61 12.39
CA ALA A 83 -1.07 8.88 11.73
C ALA A 83 -0.61 8.81 10.28
N GLY A 84 -1.29 9.55 9.41
CA GLY A 84 -0.93 9.63 8.00
C GLY A 84 -1.34 10.97 7.42
N LEU A 85 -0.57 11.45 6.45
CA LEU A 85 -0.83 12.73 5.78
C LEU A 85 -1.65 12.50 4.51
N SER A 86 -2.78 13.20 4.39
CA SER A 86 -3.68 13.12 3.23
C SER A 86 -4.07 11.65 2.96
N LEU A 87 -3.80 11.11 1.77
CA LEU A 87 -4.03 9.70 1.46
C LEU A 87 -3.41 8.73 2.49
N GLY A 88 -2.27 9.09 3.09
CA GLY A 88 -1.64 8.25 4.11
C GLY A 88 -2.52 8.03 5.34
N GLU A 89 -3.50 8.89 5.60
CA GLU A 89 -4.50 8.72 6.67
C GLU A 89 -5.30 7.43 6.47
N TYR A 90 -5.68 7.10 5.23
CA TYR A 90 -6.39 5.86 4.92
C TYR A 90 -5.54 4.63 5.21
N THR A 91 -4.26 4.67 4.87
CA THR A 91 -3.31 3.61 5.25
C THR A 91 -3.20 3.49 6.77
N ALA A 92 -3.14 4.61 7.49
CA ALA A 92 -3.05 4.62 8.95
C ALA A 92 -4.31 4.01 9.59
N LEU A 93 -5.50 4.42 9.15
CA LEU A 93 -6.79 3.90 9.61
C LEU A 93 -6.95 2.41 9.29
N CYS A 94 -6.54 1.97 8.10
CA CYS A 94 -6.54 0.54 7.73
C CYS A 94 -5.59 -0.27 8.62
N ALA A 95 -4.37 0.23 8.83
CA ALA A 95 -3.39 -0.42 9.69
C ALA A 95 -3.88 -0.52 11.15
N ALA A 96 -4.65 0.46 11.63
CA ALA A 96 -5.31 0.45 12.92
C ALA A 96 -6.58 -0.43 12.99
N GLY A 97 -7.00 -1.04 11.86
CA GLY A 97 -8.15 -1.93 11.80
C GLY A 97 -9.52 -1.24 11.78
N VAL A 98 -9.57 0.06 11.47
CA VAL A 98 -10.84 0.81 11.35
C VAL A 98 -11.69 0.27 10.19
N PHE A 99 -11.03 -0.17 9.12
CA PHE A 99 -11.66 -0.83 7.98
C PHE A 99 -10.73 -1.88 7.36
N SER A 100 -11.30 -2.77 6.57
CA SER A 100 -10.55 -3.80 5.84
C SER A 100 -9.69 -3.19 4.73
N PHE A 101 -8.69 -3.94 4.25
CA PHE A 101 -7.89 -3.53 3.10
C PHE A 101 -8.77 -3.25 1.87
N GLU A 102 -9.74 -4.13 1.62
CA GLU A 102 -10.66 -4.04 0.48
C GLU A 102 -11.58 -2.82 0.57
N ASP A 103 -12.08 -2.51 1.76
CA ASP A 103 -12.89 -1.30 1.97
C ASP A 103 -12.03 -0.06 1.77
N GLY A 104 -10.83 -0.03 2.35
CA GLY A 104 -9.89 1.07 2.19
C GLY A 104 -9.48 1.34 0.75
N LEU A 105 -9.37 0.28 -0.07
CA LEU A 105 -9.02 0.40 -1.48
C LEU A 105 -10.19 0.91 -2.36
N LYS A 106 -11.44 0.79 -1.89
CA LYS A 106 -12.64 1.20 -2.64
C LYS A 106 -13.10 2.63 -2.35
N LEU A 107 -12.59 3.24 -1.27
CA LEU A 107 -12.84 4.64 -0.91
C LEU A 107 -12.15 5.59 -1.90
#